data_AF-A0A2G4GA40-F1
#
_entry.id   AF-A0A2G4GA40-F1
#
_cell.length_a   1.000
_cell.length_b   1.000
_cell.length_c   1.000
_cell.angle_alpha   90.00
_cell.angle_beta   90.00
_cell.angle_gamma   90.00
#
_symmetry.space_group_name_H-M   'P 1'
#
loop_
_entity.id
_entity.type
_entity.pdbx_description
1 polymer ?
#
loop_
_entity_poly.entity_id
_entity_poly.type
_entity_poly.pdbx_seq_one_letter_code
_entity_poly.pdbx_strand_id
1 'polypeptide(L)'
;NSGLLARRALLFDADITVWHVDDHTITRAVAEPHIVSASARDDHLSFVDIIESSGADALVEHGVVVGEVRGLEMCRVVDDATTGDVRLEVGMGRHDREAFTMIHGELPTAQAMRQVIDAVLPHRTEGADSHPFNQFGVERLSRWKAIKDPLSIGFSTLAPADPPVLRTNVKDSVPCVAIGLTGAKRLSTAVFVHGVDLDCVSFAVDAASRLGTQDVTIAVRRRDVIASIERLANMASIQVRLAYLS
;
A
#
# COMPACT_ATOMS: atom_id res chain seq x y z
N ASN A 1 11.86 -1.53 15.02
CA ASN A 1 12.89 -2.03 14.08
C ASN A 1 13.92 -0.92 13.86
N SER A 2 15.12 -1.05 14.42
CA SER A 2 16.18 -0.03 14.32
C SER A 2 16.81 0.05 12.92
N GLY A 3 16.84 -1.05 12.18
CA GLY A 3 17.41 -1.10 10.82
C GLY A 3 16.60 -0.30 9.82
N LEU A 4 15.26 -0.41 9.87
CA LEU A 4 14.33 0.43 9.11
C LEU A 4 14.55 1.92 9.39
N LEU A 5 14.64 2.29 10.66
CA LEU A 5 14.86 3.67 11.09
C LEU A 5 16.22 4.17 10.59
N ALA A 6 17.26 3.35 10.68
CA ALA A 6 18.59 3.67 10.18
C ALA A 6 18.62 3.87 8.66
N ARG A 7 17.88 3.05 7.89
CA ARG A 7 17.74 3.26 6.43
C ARG A 7 17.06 4.60 6.13
N ARG A 8 15.94 4.90 6.79
CA ARG A 8 15.20 6.15 6.58
C ARG A 8 15.99 7.39 6.99
N ALA A 9 16.77 7.30 8.07
CA ALA A 9 17.63 8.38 8.54
C ALA A 9 18.64 8.86 7.48
N LEU A 10 19.11 7.97 6.59
CA LEU A 10 20.05 8.31 5.51
C LEU A 10 19.40 9.13 4.38
N LEU A 11 18.08 9.34 4.41
CA LEU A 11 17.31 10.02 3.36
C LEU A 11 16.94 11.47 3.73
N PHE A 12 17.59 12.00 4.77
CA PHE A 12 17.44 13.37 5.24
C PHE A 12 18.79 14.09 5.23
N ASP A 13 18.75 15.39 4.94
CA ASP A 13 19.89 16.30 4.98
C ASP A 13 20.19 16.75 6.42
N ALA A 14 20.35 15.77 7.31
CA ALA A 14 20.65 15.96 8.72
C ALA A 14 21.55 14.82 9.22
N ASP A 15 22.44 15.13 10.17
CA ASP A 15 23.25 14.11 10.83
C ASP A 15 22.40 13.37 11.88
N ILE A 16 21.76 12.28 11.43
CA ILE A 16 20.88 11.46 12.27
C ILE A 16 21.60 10.16 12.61
N THR A 17 21.86 9.95 13.91
CA THR A 17 22.36 8.67 14.42
C THR A 17 21.22 7.86 15.04
N VAL A 18 20.99 6.65 14.53
CA VAL A 18 20.04 5.69 15.09
C VAL A 18 20.79 4.67 15.94
N TRP A 19 20.29 4.44 17.15
CA TRP A 19 20.84 3.46 18.10
C TRP A 19 19.91 2.25 18.20
N HIS A 20 20.51 1.06 18.24
CA HIS A 20 19.84 -0.18 18.58
C HIS A 20 20.11 -0.49 20.06
N VAL A 21 19.04 -0.79 20.79
CA VAL A 21 19.11 -1.18 22.19
C VAL A 21 18.69 -2.63 22.28
N ASP A 22 19.60 -3.47 22.75
CA ASP A 22 19.39 -4.89 22.99
C ASP A 22 19.77 -5.21 24.43
N ASP A 23 18.76 -5.43 25.28
CA ASP A 23 18.85 -5.48 26.74
C ASP A 23 19.67 -4.31 27.34
N HIS A 24 20.94 -4.55 27.66
CA HIS A 24 21.86 -3.60 28.26
C HIS A 24 22.95 -3.10 27.29
N THR A 25 22.87 -3.48 26.02
CA THR A 25 23.84 -3.12 24.99
C THR A 25 23.26 -2.06 24.07
N ILE A 26 24.01 -0.97 23.88
CA ILE A 26 23.68 0.09 22.92
C ILE A 26 24.70 0.04 21.80
N THR A 27 24.24 -0.20 20.57
CA THR A 27 25.08 -0.20 19.37
C THR A 27 24.50 0.73 18.33
N ARG A 28 25.34 1.23 17.42
CA ARG A 28 24.84 1.99 16.27
C ARG A 28 24.03 1.06 15.37
N ALA A 29 22.82 1.45 15.03
CA ALA A 29 21.98 0.67 14.14
C ALA A 29 22.56 0.68 12.73
N VAL A 30 22.54 -0.49 12.09
CA VAL A 30 22.93 -0.66 10.68
C VAL A 30 21.67 -0.54 9.83
N ALA A 31 21.72 0.29 8.78
CA ALA A 31 20.61 0.43 7.84
C ALA A 31 20.29 -0.93 7.19
N GLU A 32 19.04 -1.36 7.35
CA GLU A 32 18.59 -2.61 6.73
C GLU A 32 18.34 -2.37 5.22
N PRO A 33 18.66 -3.31 4.33
CA PRO A 33 18.37 -3.16 2.91
C PRO A 33 16.87 -3.14 2.63
N HIS A 34 16.47 -2.62 1.47
CA HIS A 34 15.09 -2.73 1.01
C HIS A 34 14.65 -4.18 0.89
N ILE A 35 13.36 -4.42 1.10
CA ILE A 35 12.75 -5.72 0.81
C ILE A 35 12.97 -6.04 -0.66
N VAL A 36 13.52 -7.22 -0.94
CA VAL A 36 13.75 -7.70 -2.30
C VAL A 36 12.42 -7.77 -3.04
N SER A 37 12.35 -7.14 -4.21
CA SER A 37 11.20 -7.25 -5.09
C SER A 37 11.02 -8.69 -5.54
N ALA A 38 9.87 -9.27 -5.23
CA ALA A 38 9.50 -10.62 -5.64
C ALA A 38 8.47 -10.55 -6.76
N SER A 39 8.68 -11.32 -7.82
CA SER A 39 7.64 -11.58 -8.81
C SER A 39 6.63 -12.58 -8.24
N ALA A 40 5.36 -12.44 -8.62
CA ALA A 40 4.37 -13.46 -8.33
C ALA A 40 4.71 -14.76 -9.08
N ARG A 41 4.38 -15.90 -8.47
CA ARG A 41 4.52 -17.23 -9.10
C ARG A 41 3.47 -17.40 -10.18
N ASP A 42 3.80 -18.13 -11.25
CA ASP A 42 2.87 -18.41 -12.36
C ASP A 42 1.58 -19.07 -11.88
N ASP A 43 1.66 -20.02 -10.95
CA ASP A 43 0.49 -20.67 -10.34
C ASP A 43 -0.42 -19.66 -9.62
N HIS A 44 0.14 -18.62 -9.01
CA HIS A 44 -0.64 -17.56 -8.36
C HIS A 44 -1.25 -16.62 -9.38
N LEU A 45 -0.50 -16.30 -10.45
CA LEU A 45 -0.98 -15.47 -11.56
C LEU A 45 -2.14 -16.12 -12.32
N SER A 46 -2.29 -17.45 -12.26
CA SER A 46 -3.44 -18.15 -12.85
C SER A 46 -4.80 -17.73 -12.28
N PHE A 47 -4.83 -17.05 -11.12
CA PHE A 47 -6.04 -16.53 -10.49
C PHE A 47 -6.42 -15.10 -10.92
N VAL A 48 -5.62 -14.43 -11.76
CA VAL A 48 -5.93 -13.07 -12.23
C VAL A 48 -7.30 -13.03 -12.92
N ASP A 49 -7.54 -13.94 -13.87
CA ASP A 49 -8.79 -13.98 -14.64
C ASP A 49 -10.04 -14.19 -13.77
N ILE A 50 -9.95 -15.05 -12.73
CA ILE A 50 -11.08 -15.27 -11.82
C ILE A 50 -11.35 -14.06 -10.93
N ILE A 51 -10.29 -13.36 -10.49
CA ILE A 51 -10.41 -12.12 -9.71
C ILE A 51 -11.05 -11.02 -10.56
N GLU A 52 -10.52 -10.77 -11.76
CA GLU A 52 -11.03 -9.72 -12.64
C GLU A 52 -12.45 -10.00 -13.11
N SER A 53 -12.73 -11.25 -13.51
CA SER A 53 -14.08 -11.63 -13.91
C SER A 53 -15.08 -11.45 -12.77
N SER A 54 -14.69 -11.62 -11.49
CA SER A 54 -15.56 -11.39 -10.33
C SER A 54 -15.91 -9.91 -10.08
N GLY A 55 -15.20 -8.96 -10.70
CA GLY A 55 -15.43 -7.52 -10.57
C GLY A 55 -14.45 -6.80 -9.63
N ALA A 56 -13.38 -7.46 -9.20
CA ALA A 56 -12.27 -6.86 -8.46
C ALA A 56 -11.10 -6.51 -9.39
N ASP A 57 -10.27 -5.55 -8.99
CA ASP A 57 -9.01 -5.24 -9.67
C ASP A 57 -7.94 -6.25 -9.17
N ALA A 58 -7.34 -7.04 -10.07
CA ALA A 58 -6.24 -7.93 -9.74
C ALA A 58 -4.91 -7.15 -9.66
N LEU A 59 -4.17 -7.32 -8.58
CA LEU A 59 -2.92 -6.60 -8.31
C LEU A 59 -1.87 -7.56 -7.77
N VAL A 60 -0.60 -7.23 -7.98
CA VAL A 60 0.54 -7.90 -7.35
C VAL A 60 1.21 -6.91 -6.41
N GLU A 61 1.27 -7.26 -5.13
CA GLU A 61 2.04 -6.49 -4.13
C GLU A 61 3.02 -7.44 -3.44
N HIS A 62 4.32 -7.15 -3.54
CA HIS A 62 5.39 -7.98 -2.99
C HIS A 62 5.33 -9.46 -3.44
N GLY A 63 4.99 -9.70 -4.71
CA GLY A 63 4.86 -11.03 -5.27
C GLY A 63 3.59 -11.79 -4.88
N VAL A 64 2.68 -11.16 -4.14
CA VAL A 64 1.39 -11.74 -3.77
C VAL A 64 0.30 -11.21 -4.68
N VAL A 65 -0.45 -12.12 -5.31
CA VAL A 65 -1.65 -11.76 -6.08
C VAL A 65 -2.81 -11.47 -5.13
N VAL A 66 -3.40 -10.29 -5.24
CA VAL A 66 -4.55 -9.83 -4.45
C VAL A 66 -5.66 -9.33 -5.36
N GLY A 67 -6.90 -9.41 -4.89
CA GLY A 67 -8.05 -8.75 -5.51
C GLY A 67 -8.53 -7.59 -4.66
N GLU A 68 -8.55 -6.39 -5.25
CA GLU A 68 -9.01 -5.18 -4.58
C GLU A 68 -10.34 -4.66 -5.14
N VAL A 69 -11.23 -4.22 -4.24
CA VAL A 69 -12.43 -3.47 -4.60
C VAL A 69 -12.21 -2.01 -4.23
N ARG A 70 -11.87 -1.19 -5.22
CA ARG A 70 -11.53 0.24 -5.03
C ARG A 70 -10.51 0.45 -3.90
N GLY A 71 -9.46 -0.36 -3.88
CA GLY A 71 -8.40 -0.29 -2.86
C GLY A 71 -8.66 -1.08 -1.56
N LEU A 72 -9.78 -1.78 -1.41
CA LEU A 72 -9.97 -2.71 -0.29
C LEU A 72 -9.58 -4.11 -0.74
N GLU A 73 -8.57 -4.71 -0.14
CA GLU A 73 -8.23 -6.12 -0.37
C GLU A 73 -9.41 -7.00 0.07
N MET A 74 -9.98 -7.75 -0.87
CA MET A 74 -11.10 -8.65 -0.65
C MET A 74 -10.72 -10.11 -0.84
N CYS A 75 -9.60 -10.37 -1.52
CA CYS A 75 -9.05 -11.71 -1.61
C CYS A 75 -7.54 -11.66 -1.82
N ARG A 76 -6.89 -12.78 -1.51
CA ARG A 76 -5.48 -13.01 -1.86
C ARG A 76 -5.23 -14.46 -2.19
N VAL A 77 -4.26 -14.68 -3.08
CA VAL A 77 -3.79 -16.01 -3.43
C VAL A 77 -2.72 -16.44 -2.43
N VAL A 78 -2.86 -17.66 -1.90
CA VAL A 78 -1.95 -18.23 -0.89
C VAL A 78 -1.62 -19.67 -1.23
N ASP A 79 -0.50 -20.16 -0.69
CA ASP A 79 -0.22 -21.58 -0.62
C ASP A 79 -0.87 -22.13 0.67
N ASP A 80 -1.58 -23.25 0.55
CA ASP A 80 -2.12 -23.96 1.70
C ASP A 80 -0.97 -24.50 2.57
N ALA A 81 -1.01 -24.19 3.87
CA ALA A 81 0.08 -24.58 4.77
C ALA A 81 0.19 -26.10 5.00
N THR A 82 -0.88 -26.85 4.71
CA THR A 82 -0.95 -28.30 4.91
C THR A 82 -0.71 -29.06 3.62
N THR A 83 -1.38 -28.68 2.53
CA THR A 83 -1.31 -29.41 1.25
C THR A 83 -0.27 -28.85 0.29
N GLY A 84 0.09 -27.57 0.44
CA GLY A 84 0.92 -26.84 -0.51
C GLY A 84 0.19 -26.38 -1.78
N ASP A 85 -1.12 -26.65 -1.88
CA ASP A 85 -1.92 -26.25 -3.03
C ASP A 85 -2.18 -24.74 -3.03
N VAL A 86 -2.24 -24.16 -4.23
CA VAL A 86 -2.55 -22.74 -4.40
C VAL A 86 -4.06 -22.53 -4.31
N ARG A 87 -4.50 -21.62 -3.46
CA ARG A 87 -5.92 -21.28 -3.31
C ARG A 87 -6.16 -19.78 -3.17
N LEU A 88 -7.36 -19.36 -3.57
CA LEU A 88 -7.86 -18.01 -3.35
C LEU A 88 -8.56 -17.95 -1.99
N GLU A 89 -8.07 -17.11 -1.09
CA GLU A 89 -8.76 -16.80 0.17
C GLU A 89 -9.56 -15.51 0.03
N VAL A 90 -10.83 -15.52 0.45
CA VAL A 90 -11.76 -14.39 0.33
C VAL A 90 -12.10 -13.84 1.70
N GLY A 91 -11.94 -12.53 1.86
CA GLY A 91 -12.19 -11.81 3.09
C GLY A 91 -11.21 -10.65 3.26
N MET A 92 -11.60 -9.66 4.04
CA MET A 92 -10.86 -8.41 4.28
C MET A 92 -9.57 -8.62 5.08
N GLY A 93 -9.50 -9.67 5.90
CA GLY A 93 -8.33 -9.96 6.72
C GLY A 93 -8.30 -11.41 7.15
N ARG A 94 -7.23 -11.82 7.83
CA ARG A 94 -6.96 -13.23 8.17
C ARG A 94 -8.18 -13.94 8.78
N HIS A 95 -8.80 -13.36 9.80
CA HIS A 95 -9.94 -13.99 10.47
C HIS A 95 -11.19 -14.07 9.60
N ASP A 96 -11.41 -13.08 8.73
CA ASP A 96 -12.53 -13.07 7.78
C ASP A 96 -12.33 -14.15 6.72
N ARG A 97 -11.09 -14.33 6.25
CA ARG A 97 -10.69 -15.37 5.30
C ARG A 97 -10.80 -16.79 5.87
N GLU A 98 -10.38 -16.96 7.12
CA GLU A 98 -10.54 -18.21 7.86
C GLU A 98 -12.05 -18.55 8.01
N ALA A 99 -12.88 -17.57 8.38
CA ALA A 99 -14.33 -17.76 8.51
C ALA A 99 -15.01 -18.08 7.16
N PHE A 100 -14.65 -17.36 6.09
CA PHE A 100 -15.22 -17.60 4.77
C PHE A 100 -14.92 -19.01 4.25
N THR A 101 -13.68 -19.48 4.44
CA THR A 101 -13.24 -20.82 4.05
C THR A 101 -14.04 -21.91 4.79
N MET A 102 -14.30 -21.73 6.10
CA MET A 102 -15.11 -22.68 6.89
C MET A 102 -16.55 -22.80 6.40
N ILE A 103 -17.14 -21.71 5.88
CA ILE A 103 -18.54 -21.67 5.43
C ILE A 103 -18.70 -22.22 4.02
N HIS A 104 -17.77 -21.90 3.12
CA HIS A 104 -17.93 -22.15 1.68
C HIS A 104 -17.13 -23.36 1.15
N GLY A 105 -16.26 -23.98 1.96
CA GLY A 105 -15.46 -25.12 1.53
C GLY A 105 -14.31 -24.74 0.57
N GLU A 106 -13.88 -25.67 -0.26
CA GLU A 106 -12.74 -25.46 -1.17
C GLU A 106 -13.09 -24.67 -2.43
N LEU A 107 -12.18 -23.74 -2.77
CA LEU A 107 -12.16 -22.83 -3.91
C LEU A 107 -13.40 -21.92 -4.06
N PRO A 108 -13.28 -20.62 -3.72
CA PRO A 108 -14.33 -19.65 -4.00
C PRO A 108 -14.62 -19.60 -5.49
N THR A 109 -15.87 -19.78 -5.87
CA THR A 109 -16.29 -19.55 -7.25
C THR A 109 -16.27 -18.05 -7.56
N ALA A 110 -16.08 -17.69 -8.84
CA ALA A 110 -16.21 -16.30 -9.30
C ALA A 110 -17.56 -15.68 -8.87
N GLN A 111 -18.61 -16.52 -8.77
CA GLN A 111 -19.93 -16.10 -8.32
C GLN A 111 -19.97 -15.77 -6.83
N ALA A 112 -19.36 -16.59 -5.97
CA ALA A 112 -19.27 -16.32 -4.53
C ALA A 112 -18.47 -15.03 -4.27
N MET A 113 -17.36 -14.84 -4.99
CA MET A 113 -16.59 -13.60 -4.98
C MET A 113 -17.44 -12.39 -5.37
N ARG A 114 -18.20 -12.49 -6.47
CA ARG A 114 -19.05 -11.40 -6.94
C ARG A 114 -20.09 -10.98 -5.89
N GLN A 115 -20.72 -11.93 -5.20
CA GLN A 115 -21.70 -11.62 -4.15
C GLN A 115 -21.08 -10.81 -3.00
N VAL A 116 -19.85 -11.13 -2.61
CA VAL A 116 -19.11 -10.38 -1.58
C VAL A 116 -18.76 -8.97 -2.10
N ILE A 117 -18.31 -8.86 -3.35
CA ILE A 117 -17.96 -7.58 -3.98
C ILE A 117 -19.19 -6.67 -4.09
N ASP A 118 -20.33 -7.20 -4.52
CA ASP A 118 -21.59 -6.46 -4.68
C ASP A 118 -22.09 -5.88 -3.35
N ALA A 119 -21.80 -6.54 -2.22
CA ALA A 119 -22.10 -6.03 -0.88
C ALA A 119 -21.16 -4.88 -0.44
N VAL A 120 -19.92 -4.82 -0.94
CA VAL A 120 -18.91 -3.84 -0.53
C VAL A 120 -18.97 -2.57 -1.38
N LEU A 121 -19.21 -2.71 -2.69
CA LEU A 121 -19.18 -1.62 -3.66
C LEU A 121 -20.03 -0.39 -3.27
N PRO A 122 -21.28 -0.53 -2.78
CA PRO A 122 -22.11 0.61 -2.41
C PRO A 122 -21.53 1.46 -1.28
N HIS A 123 -20.68 0.88 -0.42
CA HIS A 123 -20.06 1.61 0.68
C HIS A 123 -18.81 2.38 0.24
N ARG A 124 -18.15 1.96 -0.86
CA ARG A 124 -16.91 2.57 -1.37
C ARG A 124 -17.16 3.58 -2.51
N THR A 125 -18.34 4.19 -2.54
CA THR A 125 -18.70 5.32 -3.41
C THR A 125 -18.54 6.64 -2.66
N GLU A 126 -18.44 7.74 -3.41
CA GLU A 126 -18.48 9.07 -2.83
C GLU A 126 -19.86 9.36 -2.24
N GLY A 127 -19.88 9.98 -1.06
CA GLY A 127 -21.12 10.29 -0.34
C GLY A 127 -21.80 9.11 0.35
N ALA A 128 -21.19 7.92 0.35
CA ALA A 128 -21.68 6.78 1.13
C ALA A 128 -21.68 7.11 2.63
N ASP A 129 -22.68 6.58 3.34
CA ASP A 129 -22.74 6.65 4.80
C ASP A 129 -21.51 6.01 5.44
N SER A 130 -21.17 6.46 6.65
CA SER A 130 -20.05 5.90 7.41
C SER A 130 -20.22 4.39 7.60
N HIS A 131 -19.26 3.61 7.10
CA HIS A 131 -19.27 2.16 7.18
C HIS A 131 -17.84 1.62 7.31
N PRO A 132 -17.56 0.54 8.06
CA PRO A 132 -16.21 -0.02 8.14
C PRO A 132 -15.51 -0.20 6.78
N PHE A 133 -16.27 -0.62 5.76
CA PHE A 133 -15.75 -0.79 4.39
C PHE A 133 -15.27 0.49 3.71
N ASN A 134 -15.62 1.69 4.16
CA ASN A 134 -15.05 2.94 3.63
C ASN A 134 -14.07 3.63 4.58
N GLN A 135 -13.82 3.02 5.73
CA GLN A 135 -12.81 3.45 6.69
C GLN A 135 -11.52 2.63 6.61
N PHE A 136 -11.57 1.42 6.06
CA PHE A 136 -10.37 0.60 5.82
C PHE A 136 -9.77 0.83 4.44
N GLY A 137 -8.43 0.82 4.36
CA GLY A 137 -7.68 1.00 3.12
C GLY A 137 -8.01 2.31 2.41
N VAL A 138 -8.16 3.41 3.14
CA VAL A 138 -8.53 4.72 2.56
C VAL A 138 -7.39 5.29 1.72
N GLU A 139 -6.15 5.03 2.12
CA GLU A 139 -4.97 5.34 1.32
C GLU A 139 -5.01 4.61 -0.03
N ARG A 140 -5.38 3.32 -0.04
CA ARG A 140 -5.53 2.53 -1.27
C ARG A 140 -6.74 2.96 -2.10
N LEU A 141 -7.84 3.40 -1.46
CA LEU A 141 -8.95 4.06 -2.16
C LEU A 141 -8.47 5.31 -2.89
N SER A 142 -7.65 6.13 -2.22
CA SER A 142 -7.09 7.36 -2.78
C SER A 142 -6.16 7.05 -3.95
N ARG A 143 -5.30 6.03 -3.83
CA ARG A 143 -4.47 5.52 -4.94
C ARG A 143 -5.32 5.04 -6.11
N TRP A 144 -6.37 4.27 -5.84
CA TRP A 144 -7.28 3.77 -6.87
C TRP A 144 -7.92 4.92 -7.65
N LYS A 145 -8.41 5.96 -6.96
CA LYS A 145 -8.94 7.17 -7.60
C LYS A 145 -7.88 7.88 -8.45
N ALA A 146 -6.69 8.08 -7.91
CA ALA A 146 -5.60 8.75 -8.61
C ALA A 146 -5.06 7.97 -9.81
N ILE A 147 -5.17 6.64 -9.84
CA ILE A 147 -4.82 5.85 -11.02
C ILE A 147 -5.84 6.09 -12.15
N LYS A 148 -7.11 6.28 -11.82
CA LYS A 148 -8.16 6.59 -12.81
C LYS A 148 -8.07 8.04 -13.32
N ASP A 149 -7.63 8.96 -12.46
CA ASP A 149 -7.32 10.34 -12.84
C ASP A 149 -5.95 10.79 -12.28
N PRO A 150 -4.84 10.46 -12.98
CA PRO A 150 -3.48 10.83 -12.53
C PRO A 150 -3.25 12.33 -12.43
N LEU A 151 -3.98 13.12 -13.24
CA LEU A 151 -3.80 14.57 -13.29
C LEU A 151 -4.22 15.24 -11.97
N SER A 152 -5.15 14.62 -11.23
CA SER A 152 -5.59 15.08 -9.90
C SER A 152 -4.44 15.30 -8.91
N ILE A 153 -3.32 14.60 -9.08
CA ILE A 153 -2.10 14.73 -8.25
C ILE A 153 -0.86 15.15 -9.05
N GLY A 154 -1.04 15.64 -10.29
CA GLY A 154 0.05 16.16 -11.13
C GLY A 154 0.82 15.11 -11.93
N PHE A 155 0.26 13.90 -12.09
CA PHE A 155 0.80 12.82 -12.91
C PHE A 155 0.08 12.73 -14.26
N SER A 156 0.78 12.23 -15.28
CA SER A 156 0.24 11.90 -16.60
C SER A 156 -0.01 10.39 -16.75
N THR A 157 0.77 9.56 -16.06
CA THR A 157 0.53 8.12 -15.90
C THR A 157 0.76 7.75 -14.45
N LEU A 158 0.08 6.70 -13.99
CA LEU A 158 0.25 6.19 -12.63
C LEU A 158 -0.11 4.72 -12.58
N ALA A 159 0.73 3.91 -11.94
CA ALA A 159 0.49 2.50 -11.71
C ALA A 159 0.83 2.13 -10.26
N PRO A 160 0.17 1.14 -9.65
CA PRO A 160 0.54 0.61 -8.34
C PRO A 160 2.01 0.17 -8.31
N ALA A 161 2.66 0.36 -7.17
CA ALA A 161 4.00 -0.14 -6.92
C ALA A 161 4.09 -0.64 -5.47
N ASP A 162 4.98 -1.60 -5.18
CA ASP A 162 5.03 -2.08 -3.80
C ASP A 162 5.57 -0.99 -2.85
N PRO A 163 5.05 -0.94 -1.62
CA PRO A 163 5.60 -0.09 -0.57
C PRO A 163 7.00 -0.56 -0.11
N PRO A 164 7.76 0.28 0.62
CA PRO A 164 9.05 -0.10 1.19
C PRO A 164 8.96 -1.04 2.41
N VAL A 165 7.75 -1.26 2.93
CA VAL A 165 7.48 -2.12 4.09
C VAL A 165 6.24 -2.96 3.82
N LEU A 166 6.21 -4.19 4.34
CA LEU A 166 5.04 -5.06 4.24
C LEU A 166 3.88 -4.52 5.07
N ARG A 167 2.67 -4.62 4.54
CA ARG A 167 1.45 -4.48 5.33
C ARG A 167 1.17 -5.80 6.05
N THR A 168 1.03 -5.74 7.37
CA THR A 168 0.74 -6.92 8.20
C THR A 168 -0.74 -7.10 8.49
N ASN A 169 -1.52 -6.02 8.50
CA ASN A 169 -2.95 -6.06 8.81
C ASN A 169 -3.72 -5.05 7.94
N VAL A 170 -4.93 -5.43 7.51
CA VAL A 170 -5.84 -4.55 6.77
C VAL A 170 -6.33 -3.35 7.57
N LYS A 171 -6.34 -3.49 8.91
CA LYS A 171 -6.76 -2.44 9.84
C LYS A 171 -5.65 -1.41 10.07
N ASP A 172 -4.41 -1.75 9.75
CA ASP A 172 -3.29 -0.84 9.90
C ASP A 172 -3.37 0.22 8.79
N SER A 173 -3.35 1.48 9.16
CA SER A 173 -3.22 2.58 8.21
C SER A 173 -1.76 2.68 7.77
N VAL A 174 -1.36 1.80 6.85
CA VAL A 174 -0.04 1.82 6.22
C VAL A 174 -0.17 2.56 4.90
N PRO A 175 0.65 3.58 4.60
CA PRO A 175 0.63 4.25 3.31
C PRO A 175 0.79 3.27 2.14
N CYS A 176 0.22 3.60 0.98
CA CYS A 176 0.39 2.81 -0.24
C CYS A 176 1.08 3.62 -1.34
N VAL A 177 1.68 2.92 -2.30
CA VAL A 177 2.60 3.53 -3.27
C VAL A 177 2.11 3.31 -4.69
N ALA A 178 2.39 4.30 -5.53
CA ALA A 178 2.29 4.24 -6.97
C ALA A 178 3.52 4.89 -7.61
N ILE A 179 3.79 4.56 -8.87
CA ILE A 179 4.88 5.14 -9.66
C ILE A 179 4.35 5.53 -11.04
N GLY A 180 4.88 6.60 -11.61
CA GLY A 180 4.48 7.02 -12.94
C GLY A 180 5.17 8.29 -13.41
N LEU A 181 4.72 8.79 -14.56
CA LEU A 181 5.29 10.00 -15.15
C LEU A 181 4.50 11.22 -14.69
N THR A 182 5.20 12.23 -14.18
CA THR A 182 4.63 13.55 -13.92
C THR A 182 4.17 14.24 -15.22
N GLY A 183 3.43 15.34 -15.12
CA GLY A 183 3.12 16.19 -16.30
C GLY A 183 4.36 16.68 -17.05
N ALA A 184 5.52 16.77 -16.38
CA ALA A 184 6.82 17.10 -16.97
C ALA A 184 7.56 15.88 -17.56
N LYS A 185 6.89 14.72 -17.70
CA LYS A 185 7.46 13.45 -18.17
C LYS A 185 8.64 12.91 -17.35
N ARG A 186 8.77 13.32 -16.10
CA ARG A 186 9.75 12.75 -15.15
C ARG A 186 9.11 11.60 -14.39
N LEU A 187 9.82 10.49 -14.26
CA LEU A 187 9.42 9.37 -13.41
C LEU A 187 9.47 9.81 -11.94
N SER A 188 8.38 9.59 -11.21
CA SER A 188 8.21 10.03 -9.83
C SER A 188 7.41 8.99 -9.04
N THR A 189 7.62 8.98 -7.72
CA THR A 189 6.87 8.16 -6.79
C THR A 189 5.69 8.96 -6.21
N ALA A 190 4.54 8.32 -6.06
CA ALA A 190 3.39 8.87 -5.33
C ALA A 190 3.10 7.99 -4.10
N VAL A 191 2.95 8.61 -2.94
CA VAL A 191 2.59 7.95 -1.69
C VAL A 191 1.26 8.50 -1.20
N PHE A 192 0.33 7.61 -0.90
CA PHE A 192 -1.00 7.97 -0.43
C PHE A 192 -1.10 7.71 1.06
N VAL A 193 -1.57 8.72 1.79
CA VAL A 193 -1.69 8.67 3.25
C VAL A 193 -3.09 9.08 3.68
N HIS A 194 -3.49 8.64 4.88
CA HIS A 194 -4.78 8.97 5.45
C HIS A 194 -4.64 9.41 6.91
N GLY A 195 -5.26 10.54 7.26
CA GLY A 195 -5.15 11.08 8.61
C GLY A 195 -3.79 11.74 8.85
N VAL A 196 -3.62 12.28 10.07
CA VAL A 196 -2.36 12.89 10.49
C VAL A 196 -1.34 11.79 10.73
N ASP A 197 -0.43 11.59 9.77
CA ASP A 197 0.67 10.62 9.83
C ASP A 197 2.01 11.37 9.89
N LEU A 198 2.71 11.26 11.02
CA LEU A 198 4.01 11.91 11.22
C LEU A 198 5.16 11.19 10.51
N ASP A 199 4.97 9.91 10.16
CA ASP A 199 5.97 9.10 9.47
C ASP A 199 5.84 9.19 7.95
N CYS A 200 4.82 9.89 7.43
CA CYS A 200 4.53 9.95 5.99
C CYS A 200 5.72 10.42 5.14
N VAL A 201 6.50 11.40 5.61
CA VAL A 201 7.67 11.90 4.88
C VAL A 201 8.75 10.84 4.84
N SER A 202 9.08 10.25 5.99
CA SER A 202 10.07 9.18 6.12
C SER A 202 9.70 7.96 5.27
N PHE A 203 8.41 7.59 5.24
CA PHE A 203 7.89 6.55 4.38
C PHE A 203 8.02 6.92 2.90
N ALA A 204 7.68 8.16 2.53
CA ALA A 204 7.68 8.61 1.14
C ALA A 204 9.07 8.61 0.52
N VAL A 205 10.07 9.11 1.24
CA VAL A 205 11.46 9.08 0.76
C VAL A 205 12.01 7.66 0.71
N ASP A 206 11.61 6.79 1.62
CA ASP A 206 11.96 5.35 1.62
C ASP A 206 11.36 4.63 0.40
N ALA A 207 10.09 4.93 0.07
CA ALA A 207 9.42 4.43 -1.13
C ALA A 207 10.12 4.92 -2.41
N ALA A 208 10.48 6.21 -2.46
CA ALA A 208 11.20 6.79 -3.59
C ALA A 208 12.60 6.18 -3.76
N SER A 209 13.31 5.95 -2.66
CA SER A 209 14.61 5.25 -2.63
C SER A 209 14.47 3.82 -3.15
N ARG A 210 13.45 3.07 -2.69
CA ARG A 210 13.16 1.71 -3.17
C ARG A 210 12.91 1.66 -4.68
N LEU A 211 12.15 2.63 -5.19
CA LEU A 211 11.73 2.71 -6.58
C LEU A 211 12.75 3.42 -7.49
N GLY A 212 13.85 3.93 -6.94
CA GLY A 212 14.90 4.60 -7.71
C GLY A 212 14.51 5.96 -8.29
N THR A 213 13.51 6.64 -7.72
CA THR A 213 13.05 7.97 -8.17
C THR A 213 13.76 9.10 -7.44
N GLN A 214 13.83 10.28 -8.07
CA GLN A 214 14.55 11.46 -7.55
C GLN A 214 13.62 12.50 -6.90
N ASP A 215 12.31 12.26 -6.91
CA ASP A 215 11.32 13.06 -6.22
C ASP A 215 10.11 12.20 -5.84
N VAL A 216 9.34 12.68 -4.86
CA VAL A 216 8.15 12.01 -4.37
C VAL A 216 7.02 12.98 -4.11
N THR A 217 5.80 12.56 -4.46
CA THR A 217 4.55 13.28 -4.15
C THR A 217 3.79 12.54 -3.06
N ILE A 218 3.50 13.22 -1.96
CA ILE A 218 2.61 12.73 -0.90
C ILE A 218 1.20 13.25 -1.19
N ALA A 219 0.30 12.34 -1.55
CA ALA A 219 -1.12 12.59 -1.75
C ALA A 219 -1.84 12.49 -0.39
N VAL A 220 -2.34 13.62 0.10
CA VAL A 220 -2.86 13.79 1.46
C VAL A 220 -4.01 14.78 1.50
N ARG A 221 -4.92 14.68 2.48
CA ARG A 221 -5.94 15.72 2.67
C ARG A 221 -5.32 16.94 3.33
N ARG A 222 -5.69 18.14 2.88
CA ARG A 222 -5.11 19.39 3.42
C ARG A 222 -5.23 19.52 4.95
N ARG A 223 -6.34 19.08 5.53
CA ARG A 223 -6.57 19.12 6.99
C ARG A 223 -5.69 18.16 7.81
N ASP A 224 -5.09 17.17 7.15
CA ASP A 224 -4.24 16.17 7.79
C ASP A 224 -2.76 16.61 7.79
N VAL A 225 -2.43 17.70 7.09
CA VAL A 225 -1.07 18.26 7.04
C VAL A 225 -0.87 19.23 8.20
N ILE A 226 0.18 18.98 8.99
CA ILE A 226 0.60 19.84 10.09
C ILE A 226 2.02 20.38 9.84
N ALA A 227 2.41 21.45 10.54
CA ALA A 227 3.70 22.11 10.35
C ALA A 227 4.92 21.17 10.49
N SER A 228 4.84 20.13 11.32
CA SER A 228 5.92 19.15 11.44
C SER A 228 6.13 18.32 10.16
N ILE A 229 5.07 18.00 9.43
CA ILE A 229 5.14 17.28 8.15
C ILE A 229 5.84 18.15 7.11
N GLU A 230 5.48 19.44 7.03
CA GLU A 230 6.11 20.39 6.11
C GLU A 230 7.59 20.60 6.43
N ARG A 231 7.95 20.70 7.72
CA ARG A 231 9.35 20.79 8.14
C ARG A 231 10.15 19.55 7.75
N LEU A 232 9.62 18.35 8.02
CA LEU A 232 10.28 17.10 7.64
C LEU A 232 10.45 17.00 6.13
N ALA A 233 9.44 17.40 5.34
CA ALA A 233 9.51 17.40 3.88
C ALA A 233 10.65 18.29 3.34
N ASN A 234 10.93 19.42 3.99
CA ASN A 234 12.04 20.31 3.64
C ASN A 234 13.42 19.82 4.11
N MET A 235 13.47 18.82 4.98
CA MET A 235 14.71 18.20 5.45
C MET A 235 15.09 16.95 4.65
N ALA A 236 14.22 16.48 3.75
CA ALA A 236 14.48 15.30 2.93
C ALA A 236 15.56 15.59 1.88
N SER A 237 16.41 14.59 1.60
CA SER A 237 17.48 14.70 0.59
C SER A 237 16.98 14.70 -0.86
N ILE A 238 15.68 14.46 -1.06
CA ILE A 238 15.01 14.55 -2.36
C ILE A 238 13.82 15.50 -2.27
N GLN A 239 13.35 15.99 -3.41
CA GLN A 239 12.17 16.85 -3.43
C GLN A 239 10.93 16.08 -2.98
N VAL A 240 10.28 16.56 -1.92
CA VAL A 240 8.98 16.09 -1.43
C VAL A 240 7.91 17.12 -1.77
N ARG A 241 6.90 16.72 -2.55
CA ARG A 241 5.74 17.55 -2.89
C ARG A 241 4.50 17.07 -2.15
N LEU A 242 3.70 17.99 -1.62
CA LEU A 242 2.37 17.67 -1.13
C LEU A 242 1.34 17.90 -2.24
N ALA A 243 0.55 16.88 -2.58
CA ALA A 243 -0.62 16.98 -3.45
C ALA A 243 -1.89 16.78 -2.61
N TYR A 244 -2.85 17.69 -2.77
CA TYR A 244 -4.03 17.68 -1.93
C TYR A 244 -5.17 16.90 -2.56
N LEU A 245 -5.61 15.85 -1.89
CA LEU A 245 -6.79 15.07 -2.25
C LEU A 245 -8.05 15.92 -2.04
N SER A 246 -8.96 15.88 -3.01
CA SER A 246 -10.30 16.48 -2.94
C SER A 246 -11.19 15.77 -1.92
#